data_AF-A0A3R6N131-F1
#
_entry.id   AF-A0A3R6N131-F1
#
_cell.length_a   1.000
_cell.length_b   1.000
_cell.length_c   1.000
_cell.angle_alpha   90.00
_cell.angle_beta   90.00
_cell.angle_gamma   90.00
#
_symmetry.space_group_name_H-M   'P 1'
#
loop_
_entity.id
_entity.type
_entity.pdbx_description
1 polymer ?
#
loop_
_entity_poly.entity_id
_entity_poly.type
_entity_poly.pdbx_seq_one_letter_code
_entity_poly.pdbx_strand_id
1 'polypeptide(L)'
;MNIYLFNMLLTIFWGSILLNKRNPQKKIFIGIVSLQMILISALRDISIGADTWNYENHFRELIELDLYSWKNLFLRIFQFGNYNSRDVGSELVTKLFATLIPNFRIYLFAVAIFVCWGLGRFLYKYSENLCLSYVIFQSFLFQFFLLTGIRQTIAVSLVVFWGYDLILDKKPVKFLLLCLVAMTFHSTAIIMLPFYFVCNYKKDYLGKYIIAIGASVVFMLFGSKIFQYIPLGMFSNYAASQGIGSYTFIFLMLLIVIATGLLDKSHYLKIRDQRDRNIINGTIISEVLIATSAILDVLFRLGYYYIFFMLCLLPMLLKSFEGKSAKIVKCILYGVLLIYAYKLNLQYKFCF
;
A
#
# COMPACT_ATOMS: atom_id res chain seq x y z
N MET A 1 12.68 -19.70 13.02
CA MET A 1 12.93 -18.74 11.92
C MET A 1 11.68 -17.87 11.76
N ASN A 2 11.85 -16.56 11.66
CA ASN A 2 10.74 -15.62 11.48
C ASN A 2 9.95 -16.00 10.20
N ILE A 3 8.64 -16.25 10.31
CA ILE A 3 7.81 -16.72 9.18
C ILE A 3 7.81 -15.72 8.01
N TYR A 4 7.93 -14.42 8.29
CA TYR A 4 7.95 -13.39 7.25
C TYR A 4 9.25 -13.46 6.44
N LEU A 5 10.39 -13.66 7.13
CA LEU A 5 11.68 -13.84 6.47
C LEU A 5 11.69 -15.14 5.65
N PHE A 6 11.12 -16.22 6.20
CA PHE A 6 10.98 -17.48 5.48
C PHE A 6 10.13 -17.32 4.21
N ASN A 7 9.01 -16.60 4.29
CA ASN A 7 8.17 -16.25 3.14
C ASN A 7 8.92 -15.44 2.06
N MET A 8 9.76 -14.49 2.47
CA MET A 8 10.62 -13.75 1.52
C MET A 8 11.64 -14.66 0.83
N LEU A 9 12.29 -15.56 1.58
CA LEU A 9 13.24 -16.52 1.02
C LEU A 9 12.54 -17.48 0.04
N LEU A 10 11.33 -17.97 0.38
CA LEU A 10 10.51 -18.75 -0.53
C LEU A 10 10.14 -17.96 -1.79
N THR A 11 9.78 -16.69 -1.66
CA THR A 11 9.48 -15.81 -2.80
C THR A 11 10.68 -15.70 -3.75
N ILE A 12 11.90 -15.53 -3.21
CA ILE A 12 13.13 -15.50 -4.00
C ILE A 12 13.40 -16.86 -4.66
N PHE A 13 13.19 -17.96 -3.93
CA PHE A 13 13.34 -19.32 -4.44
C PHE A 13 12.38 -19.61 -5.60
N TRP A 14 11.09 -19.31 -5.46
CA TRP A 14 10.12 -19.46 -6.55
C TRP A 14 10.44 -18.54 -7.72
N GLY A 15 10.94 -17.33 -7.44
CA GLY A 15 11.37 -16.38 -8.47
C GLY A 15 12.53 -16.91 -9.31
N SER A 16 13.49 -17.62 -8.70
CA SER A 16 14.64 -18.18 -9.43
C SER A 16 14.25 -19.35 -10.34
N ILE A 17 13.25 -20.14 -9.93
CA ILE A 17 12.74 -21.29 -10.70
C ILE A 17 11.75 -20.84 -11.79
N LEU A 18 10.70 -20.10 -11.41
CA LEU A 18 9.53 -19.87 -12.26
C LEU A 18 9.65 -18.63 -13.15
N LEU A 19 10.50 -17.66 -12.82
CA LEU A 19 10.70 -16.45 -13.63
C LEU A 19 11.98 -16.52 -14.48
N ASN A 20 12.40 -17.73 -14.84
CA ASN A 20 13.54 -17.93 -15.74
C ASN A 20 13.30 -17.25 -17.11
N LYS A 21 14.37 -16.73 -17.71
CA LYS A 21 14.35 -15.96 -18.97
C LYS A 21 13.76 -16.73 -20.15
N ARG A 22 13.90 -18.06 -20.20
CA ARG A 22 13.48 -18.88 -21.35
C ARG A 22 11.97 -19.12 -21.40
N ASN A 23 11.34 -19.43 -20.28
CA ASN A 23 9.90 -19.71 -20.21
C ASN A 23 9.33 -19.23 -18.85
N PRO A 24 9.07 -17.93 -18.70
CA PRO A 24 8.65 -17.37 -17.42
C PRO A 24 7.20 -17.75 -17.11
N GLN A 25 7.00 -18.59 -16.10
CA GLN A 25 5.71 -19.02 -15.57
C GLN A 25 5.11 -17.98 -14.59
N LYS A 26 4.94 -16.75 -15.07
CA LYS A 26 4.55 -15.59 -14.23
C LYS A 26 3.26 -15.80 -13.43
N LYS A 27 2.23 -16.41 -14.03
CA LYS A 27 0.93 -16.65 -13.37
C LYS A 27 1.06 -17.65 -12.22
N ILE A 28 1.85 -18.72 -12.41
CA ILE A 28 2.09 -19.74 -11.38
C ILE A 28 2.89 -19.12 -10.23
N PHE A 29 3.94 -18.36 -10.54
CA PHE A 29 4.70 -17.62 -9.53
C PHE A 29 3.80 -16.70 -8.68
N ILE A 30 2.95 -15.90 -9.33
CA ILE A 30 2.00 -15.02 -8.65
C ILE A 30 1.04 -15.82 -7.77
N GLY A 31 0.49 -16.93 -8.28
CA GLY A 31 -0.42 -17.78 -7.53
C GLY A 31 0.21 -18.34 -6.25
N ILE A 32 1.42 -18.88 -6.35
CA ILE A 32 2.16 -19.45 -5.21
C ILE A 32 2.48 -18.38 -4.17
N VAL A 33 3.05 -17.25 -4.58
CA VAL A 33 3.43 -16.17 -3.64
C VAL A 33 2.19 -15.53 -3.01
N SER A 34 1.12 -15.35 -3.78
CA SER A 34 -0.15 -14.84 -3.24
C SER A 34 -0.74 -15.81 -2.22
N LEU A 35 -0.71 -17.12 -2.49
CA LEU A 35 -1.19 -18.13 -1.55
C LEU A 35 -0.39 -18.10 -0.24
N GLN A 36 0.94 -18.00 -0.29
CA GLN A 36 1.77 -17.89 0.91
C GLN A 36 1.36 -16.68 1.77
N MET A 37 1.19 -15.52 1.14
CA MET A 37 0.78 -14.29 1.83
C MET A 37 -0.65 -14.37 2.38
N ILE A 38 -1.57 -15.00 1.65
CA ILE A 38 -2.95 -15.26 2.11
C ILE A 38 -2.94 -16.13 3.36
N LEU A 39 -2.16 -17.21 3.36
CA LEU A 39 -2.06 -18.12 4.51
C LEU A 39 -1.47 -17.42 5.73
N ILE A 40 -0.40 -16.65 5.56
CA ILE A 40 0.18 -15.86 6.67
C ILE A 40 -0.80 -14.80 7.17
N SER A 41 -1.56 -14.15 6.28
CA SER A 41 -2.55 -13.17 6.70
C SER A 41 -3.69 -13.83 7.49
N ALA A 42 -4.30 -14.88 6.95
CA ALA A 42 -5.56 -15.40 7.47
C ALA A 42 -5.40 -16.38 8.65
N LEU A 43 -4.28 -17.11 8.73
CA LEU A 43 -4.00 -18.07 9.82
C LEU A 43 -3.28 -17.44 11.03
N ARG A 44 -3.16 -16.12 11.06
CA ARG A 44 -2.51 -15.39 12.16
C ARG A 44 -3.35 -15.44 13.43
N ASP A 45 -2.76 -15.51 14.60
CA ASP A 45 -3.47 -15.36 15.87
C ASP A 45 -4.11 -13.97 16.02
N ILE A 46 -5.11 -13.84 16.89
CA ILE A 46 -5.78 -12.55 17.17
C ILE A 46 -4.80 -11.48 17.69
N SER A 47 -3.71 -11.90 18.34
CA SER A 47 -2.63 -11.04 18.83
C SER A 47 -1.74 -10.47 17.70
N ILE A 48 -1.84 -10.98 16.47
CA ILE A 48 -1.00 -10.53 15.36
C ILE A 48 -1.69 -9.43 14.56
N GLY A 49 -1.03 -8.27 14.51
CA GLY A 49 -1.53 -7.05 13.87
C GLY A 49 -2.23 -6.14 14.87
N ALA A 50 -1.95 -4.83 14.80
CA ALA A 50 -2.38 -3.86 15.81
C ALA A 50 -3.90 -3.79 15.98
N ASP A 51 -4.66 -4.00 14.90
CA ASP A 51 -6.12 -3.86 14.89
C ASP A 51 -6.89 -5.19 14.90
N THR A 52 -6.21 -6.36 14.85
CA THR A 52 -6.88 -7.65 14.60
C THR A 52 -7.91 -8.00 15.67
N TRP A 53 -7.56 -7.78 16.95
CA TRP A 53 -8.47 -7.99 18.07
C TRP A 53 -9.73 -7.10 17.98
N ASN A 54 -9.55 -5.82 17.67
CA ASN A 54 -10.67 -4.88 17.49
C ASN A 54 -11.59 -5.32 16.34
N TYR A 55 -11.01 -5.79 15.23
CA TYR A 55 -11.80 -6.29 14.10
C TYR A 55 -12.60 -7.55 14.45
N GLU A 56 -12.05 -8.47 15.26
CA GLU A 56 -12.78 -9.66 15.69
C GLU A 56 -13.94 -9.32 16.63
N ASN A 57 -13.70 -8.45 17.62
CA ASN A 57 -14.77 -8.01 18.51
C ASN A 57 -15.87 -7.30 17.74
N HIS A 58 -15.51 -6.38 16.85
CA HIS A 58 -16.49 -5.70 16.03
C HIS A 58 -17.25 -6.68 15.11
N PHE A 59 -16.59 -7.70 14.58
CA PHE A 59 -17.26 -8.77 13.83
C PHE A 59 -18.35 -9.49 14.65
N ARG A 60 -18.12 -9.70 15.95
CA ARG A 60 -19.09 -10.31 16.88
C ARG A 60 -20.20 -9.32 17.24
N GLU A 61 -19.85 -8.09 17.57
CA GLU A 61 -20.82 -7.02 17.86
C GLU A 61 -21.80 -6.80 16.70
N LEU A 62 -21.32 -6.87 15.46
CA LEU A 62 -22.15 -6.76 14.27
C LEU A 62 -23.26 -7.82 14.25
N ILE A 63 -23.08 -8.99 14.88
CA ILE A 63 -24.10 -10.03 15.00
C ILE A 63 -25.01 -9.77 16.19
N GLU A 64 -24.42 -9.42 17.33
CA GLU A 64 -25.08 -9.42 18.65
C GLU A 64 -25.87 -8.15 18.97
N LEU A 65 -25.47 -6.98 18.43
CA LEU A 65 -26.05 -5.69 18.81
C LEU A 65 -27.05 -5.17 17.78
N ASP A 66 -28.25 -4.82 18.24
CA ASP A 66 -29.32 -4.22 17.41
C ASP A 66 -28.92 -2.91 16.73
N LEU A 67 -27.97 -2.18 17.32
CA LEU A 67 -27.43 -0.94 16.75
C LEU A 67 -26.74 -1.17 15.39
N TYR A 68 -26.33 -2.42 15.10
CA TYR A 68 -25.76 -2.89 13.84
C TYR A 68 -26.75 -3.73 13.01
N SER A 69 -28.06 -3.57 13.24
CA SER A 69 -29.08 -4.11 12.34
C SER A 69 -28.89 -3.57 10.91
N TRP A 70 -29.31 -4.36 9.91
CA TRP A 70 -29.22 -3.96 8.50
C TRP A 70 -29.85 -2.58 8.26
N LYS A 71 -31.04 -2.34 8.82
CA LYS A 71 -31.73 -1.05 8.74
C LYS A 71 -30.85 0.08 9.26
N ASN A 72 -30.26 -0.07 10.44
CA ASN A 72 -29.42 0.95 11.05
C ASN A 72 -28.15 1.22 10.22
N LEU A 73 -27.49 0.17 9.71
CA LEU A 73 -26.31 0.31 8.85
C LEU A 73 -26.64 1.02 7.52
N PHE A 74 -27.75 0.68 6.86
CA PHE A 74 -28.16 1.37 5.63
C PHE A 74 -28.50 2.84 5.88
N LEU A 75 -29.12 3.18 7.01
CA LEU A 75 -29.39 4.57 7.38
C LEU A 75 -28.11 5.38 7.59
N ARG A 76 -27.04 4.77 8.12
CA ARG A 76 -25.74 5.44 8.31
C ARG A 76 -25.10 5.91 7.00
N ILE A 77 -25.41 5.28 5.86
CA ILE A 77 -24.91 5.71 4.54
C ILE A 77 -25.31 7.16 4.23
N PHE A 78 -26.48 7.60 4.69
CA PHE A 78 -27.00 8.95 4.45
C PHE A 78 -26.57 9.96 5.53
N GLN A 79 -25.89 9.51 6.59
CA GLN A 79 -25.45 10.36 7.71
C GLN A 79 -24.03 10.87 7.48
N PHE A 80 -23.84 11.67 6.43
CA PHE A 80 -22.55 12.26 6.09
C PHE A 80 -22.05 13.20 7.21
N GLY A 81 -20.76 13.08 7.58
CA GLY A 81 -20.11 13.99 8.53
C GLY A 81 -20.04 13.51 9.98
N ASN A 82 -20.74 12.44 10.36
CA ASN A 82 -20.58 11.81 11.67
C ASN A 82 -19.33 10.92 11.70
N TYR A 83 -18.57 10.95 12.80
CA TYR A 83 -17.40 10.09 12.98
C TYR A 83 -17.79 8.60 12.91
N ASN A 84 -18.97 8.26 13.44
CA ASN A 84 -19.48 6.89 13.49
C ASN A 84 -20.02 6.35 12.15
N SER A 85 -20.11 7.17 11.10
CA SER A 85 -20.60 6.76 9.77
C SER A 85 -19.50 6.68 8.71
N ARG A 86 -18.23 6.90 9.09
CA ARG A 86 -17.11 7.09 8.14
C ARG A 86 -16.82 5.94 7.22
N ASP A 87 -16.92 4.72 7.74
CA ASP A 87 -16.46 3.52 7.05
C ASP A 87 -17.58 2.48 6.94
N VAL A 88 -18.82 2.95 6.75
CA VAL A 88 -20.04 2.11 6.69
C VAL A 88 -19.96 1.01 5.63
N GLY A 89 -19.25 1.23 4.51
CA GLY A 89 -19.02 0.22 3.48
C GLY A 89 -18.21 -0.96 4.02
N SER A 90 -17.25 -0.70 4.90
CA SER A 90 -16.51 -1.76 5.58
C SER A 90 -17.41 -2.53 6.56
N GLU A 91 -18.23 -1.83 7.36
CA GLU A 91 -19.18 -2.45 8.29
C GLU A 91 -20.20 -3.33 7.56
N LEU A 92 -20.74 -2.87 6.42
CA LEU A 92 -21.69 -3.62 5.61
C LEU A 92 -21.09 -4.93 5.08
N VAL A 93 -19.86 -4.88 4.55
CA VAL A 93 -19.18 -6.08 4.08
C VAL A 93 -18.87 -7.02 5.25
N THR A 94 -18.37 -6.49 6.37
CA THR A 94 -18.12 -7.31 7.56
C THR A 94 -19.41 -7.95 8.08
N LYS A 95 -20.53 -7.22 8.14
CA LYS A 95 -21.86 -7.71 8.54
C LYS A 95 -22.37 -8.80 7.60
N LEU A 96 -22.15 -8.66 6.29
CA LEU A 96 -22.50 -9.68 5.30
C LEU A 96 -21.78 -11.00 5.60
N PHE A 97 -20.47 -10.95 5.84
CA PHE A 97 -19.72 -12.14 6.25
C PHE A 97 -20.22 -12.67 7.61
N ALA A 98 -20.37 -11.80 8.60
CA ALA A 98 -20.78 -12.16 9.94
C ALA A 98 -22.15 -12.83 10.00
N THR A 99 -23.07 -12.47 9.09
CA THR A 99 -24.42 -13.07 9.02
C THR A 99 -24.46 -14.35 8.19
N LEU A 100 -23.72 -14.43 7.08
CA LEU A 100 -23.74 -15.61 6.20
C LEU A 100 -22.82 -16.72 6.70
N ILE A 101 -21.64 -16.36 7.22
CA ILE A 101 -20.61 -17.27 7.68
C ILE A 101 -19.98 -16.64 8.94
N PRO A 102 -20.55 -16.89 10.15
CA PRO A 102 -20.14 -16.25 11.41
C PRO A 102 -18.79 -16.76 11.92
N ASN A 103 -17.75 -16.60 11.09
CA ASN A 103 -16.38 -17.00 11.36
C ASN A 103 -15.44 -15.90 10.87
N PHE A 104 -14.83 -15.19 11.82
CA PHE A 104 -13.91 -14.08 11.55
C PHE A 104 -12.70 -14.50 10.70
N ARG A 105 -12.23 -15.75 10.79
CA ARG A 105 -11.12 -16.24 9.97
C ARG A 105 -11.49 -16.36 8.51
N ILE A 106 -12.70 -16.81 8.20
CA ILE A 106 -13.19 -16.88 6.81
C ILE A 106 -13.28 -15.45 6.23
N TYR A 107 -13.70 -14.48 7.04
CA TYR A 107 -13.63 -13.07 6.64
C TYR A 107 -12.20 -12.59 6.34
N LEU A 108 -11.22 -12.92 7.21
CA LEU A 108 -9.81 -12.60 6.94
C LEU A 108 -9.29 -13.26 5.65
N PHE A 109 -9.66 -14.53 5.39
CA PHE A 109 -9.32 -15.21 4.13
C PHE A 109 -9.88 -14.47 2.93
N ALA A 110 -11.16 -14.09 2.96
CA ALA A 110 -11.81 -13.39 1.85
C ALA A 110 -11.13 -12.05 1.54
N VAL A 111 -10.83 -11.26 2.58
CA VAL A 111 -10.09 -10.01 2.44
C VAL A 111 -8.69 -10.26 1.87
N ALA A 112 -7.93 -11.20 2.43
CA ALA A 112 -6.57 -11.50 1.98
C ALA A 112 -6.54 -11.96 0.51
N ILE A 113 -7.52 -12.78 0.09
CA ILE A 113 -7.68 -13.23 -1.30
C ILE A 113 -7.94 -12.03 -2.22
N PHE A 114 -8.90 -11.17 -1.87
CA PHE A 114 -9.23 -9.98 -2.68
C PHE A 114 -8.00 -9.08 -2.89
N VAL A 115 -7.26 -8.82 -1.81
CA VAL A 115 -6.08 -7.94 -1.82
C VAL A 115 -4.93 -8.56 -2.58
N CYS A 116 -4.58 -9.83 -2.30
CA CYS A 116 -3.46 -10.51 -2.96
C CYS A 116 -3.74 -10.74 -4.45
N TRP A 117 -5.00 -11.03 -4.82
CA TRP A 117 -5.38 -11.14 -6.22
C TRP A 117 -5.25 -9.80 -6.96
N GLY A 118 -5.76 -8.72 -6.36
CA GLY A 118 -5.60 -7.36 -6.89
C GLY A 118 -4.13 -6.98 -7.06
N LEU A 119 -3.31 -7.18 -6.02
CA LEU A 119 -1.87 -6.91 -6.05
C LEU A 119 -1.17 -7.73 -7.14
N GLY A 120 -1.45 -9.04 -7.23
CA GLY A 120 -0.84 -9.91 -8.23
C GLY A 120 -1.20 -9.49 -9.66
N ARG A 121 -2.46 -9.12 -9.90
CA ARG A 121 -2.90 -8.54 -11.18
C ARG A 121 -2.16 -7.24 -11.49
N PHE A 122 -2.09 -6.32 -10.52
CA PHE A 122 -1.42 -5.03 -10.68
C PHE A 122 0.06 -5.23 -11.04
N LEU A 123 0.79 -6.03 -10.27
CA LEU A 123 2.20 -6.32 -10.53
C LEU A 123 2.40 -7.06 -11.86
N TYR A 124 1.51 -7.99 -12.23
CA TYR A 124 1.57 -8.67 -13.53
C TYR A 124 1.54 -7.69 -14.70
N LYS A 125 0.72 -6.64 -14.62
CA LYS A 125 0.51 -5.67 -15.69
C LYS A 125 1.56 -4.55 -15.69
N TYR A 126 2.06 -4.16 -14.52
CA TYR A 126 2.83 -2.92 -14.35
C TYR A 126 4.28 -3.12 -13.89
N SER A 127 4.61 -4.23 -13.24
CA SER A 127 5.98 -4.48 -12.78
C SER A 127 6.82 -5.18 -13.84
N GLU A 128 8.05 -4.68 -14.00
CA GLU A 128 9.05 -5.29 -14.86
C GLU A 128 9.77 -6.49 -14.22
N ASN A 129 9.75 -6.58 -12.88
CA ASN A 129 10.40 -7.65 -12.13
C ASN A 129 9.51 -8.04 -10.93
N LEU A 130 8.66 -9.04 -11.17
CA LEU A 130 7.69 -9.54 -10.19
C LEU A 130 8.34 -9.95 -8.87
N CYS A 131 9.40 -10.76 -8.93
CA CYS A 131 10.07 -11.26 -7.72
C CYS A 131 10.54 -10.10 -6.84
N LEU A 132 11.18 -9.09 -7.43
CA LEU A 132 11.67 -7.96 -6.65
C LEU A 132 10.52 -7.14 -6.07
N SER A 133 9.47 -6.86 -6.86
CA SER A 133 8.30 -6.12 -6.38
C SER A 133 7.60 -6.81 -5.21
N TYR A 134 7.46 -8.15 -5.24
CA TYR A 134 6.90 -8.91 -4.12
C TYR A 134 7.81 -8.87 -2.89
N VAL A 135 9.12 -8.98 -3.05
CA VAL A 135 10.04 -8.90 -1.91
C VAL A 135 10.02 -7.49 -1.29
N ILE A 136 9.97 -6.43 -2.09
CA ILE A 136 9.80 -5.05 -1.58
C ILE A 136 8.46 -4.91 -0.83
N PHE A 137 7.37 -5.44 -1.39
CA PHE A 137 6.07 -5.44 -0.72
C PHE A 137 6.13 -6.19 0.63
N GLN A 138 6.75 -7.36 0.65
CA GLN A 138 6.93 -8.18 1.85
C GLN A 138 7.77 -7.49 2.92
N SER A 139 8.81 -6.76 2.51
CA SER A 139 9.65 -6.00 3.44
C SER A 139 8.93 -4.80 4.06
N PHE A 140 8.25 -3.97 3.26
CA PHE A 140 7.80 -2.66 3.72
C PHE A 140 6.30 -2.56 3.98
N LEU A 141 5.49 -3.30 3.23
CA LEU A 141 4.05 -3.05 3.11
C LEU A 141 3.21 -4.16 3.72
N PHE A 142 3.73 -5.39 3.75
CA PHE A 142 2.99 -6.58 4.20
C PHE A 142 2.34 -6.42 5.58
N GLN A 143 3.08 -5.88 6.55
CA GLN A 143 2.57 -5.71 7.92
C GLN A 143 1.33 -4.82 7.96
N PHE A 144 1.33 -3.71 7.22
CA PHE A 144 0.16 -2.85 7.18
C PHE A 144 -0.96 -3.51 6.38
N PHE A 145 -0.70 -3.88 5.13
CA PHE A 145 -1.77 -4.23 4.19
C PHE A 145 -2.37 -5.62 4.41
N LEU A 146 -1.63 -6.57 5.02
CA LEU A 146 -2.14 -7.93 5.22
C LEU A 146 -2.34 -8.32 6.69
N LEU A 147 -1.87 -7.55 7.66
CA LEU A 147 -2.05 -7.89 9.09
C LEU A 147 -2.90 -6.88 9.85
N THR A 148 -3.02 -5.64 9.38
CA THR A 148 -3.80 -4.59 10.06
C THR A 148 -4.54 -3.73 9.02
N GLY A 149 -5.14 -2.61 9.42
CA GLY A 149 -5.61 -1.60 8.46
C GLY A 149 -6.61 -2.08 7.40
N ILE A 150 -7.36 -3.17 7.67
CA ILE A 150 -8.19 -3.91 6.69
C ILE A 150 -9.08 -2.97 5.87
N ARG A 151 -9.72 -2.01 6.53
CA ARG A 151 -10.61 -1.02 5.90
C ARG A 151 -9.88 -0.20 4.83
N GLN A 152 -8.70 0.31 5.16
CA GLN A 152 -7.86 1.07 4.24
C GLN A 152 -7.29 0.18 3.13
N THR A 153 -6.88 -1.05 3.45
CA THR A 153 -6.38 -2.01 2.46
C THR A 153 -7.42 -2.31 1.37
N ILE A 154 -8.68 -2.50 1.74
CA ILE A 154 -9.77 -2.71 0.78
C ILE A 154 -9.94 -1.47 -0.11
N ALA A 155 -9.98 -0.28 0.50
CA ALA A 155 -10.12 0.98 -0.22
C ALA A 155 -8.97 1.19 -1.23
N VAL A 156 -7.72 1.01 -0.80
CA VAL A 156 -6.51 1.05 -1.64
C VAL A 156 -6.61 0.03 -2.78
N SER A 157 -7.01 -1.20 -2.47
CA SER A 157 -7.13 -2.26 -3.48
C SER A 157 -8.11 -1.85 -4.58
N LEU A 158 -9.27 -1.28 -4.21
CA LEU A 158 -10.26 -0.75 -5.16
C LEU A 158 -9.65 0.34 -6.06
N VAL A 159 -9.11 1.42 -5.51
CA VAL A 159 -8.68 2.57 -6.33
C VAL A 159 -7.34 2.37 -7.03
N VAL A 160 -6.43 1.57 -6.48
CA VAL A 160 -5.09 1.34 -7.05
C VAL A 160 -5.08 0.10 -7.95
N PHE A 161 -5.43 -1.08 -7.41
CA PHE A 161 -5.27 -2.34 -8.16
C PHE A 161 -6.32 -2.51 -9.26
N TRP A 162 -7.54 -2.03 -9.01
CA TRP A 162 -8.65 -2.10 -9.96
C TRP A 162 -8.89 -0.75 -10.66
N GLY A 163 -8.72 0.37 -9.94
CA GLY A 163 -9.03 1.70 -10.45
C GLY A 163 -7.98 2.32 -11.37
N TYR A 164 -6.71 1.91 -11.27
CA TYR A 164 -5.65 2.51 -12.10
C TYR A 164 -5.86 2.29 -13.61
N ASP A 165 -6.48 1.18 -14.01
CA ASP A 165 -6.82 0.97 -15.43
C ASP A 165 -7.86 1.97 -15.94
N LEU A 166 -8.80 2.38 -15.09
CA LEU A 166 -9.81 3.37 -15.46
C LEU A 166 -9.16 4.75 -15.70
N ILE A 167 -8.08 5.05 -14.97
CA ILE A 167 -7.26 6.25 -15.23
C ILE A 167 -6.59 6.14 -16.60
N LEU A 168 -5.92 5.01 -16.89
CA LEU A 168 -5.21 4.80 -18.15
C LEU A 168 -6.15 4.76 -19.36
N ASP A 169 -7.34 4.16 -19.20
CA ASP A 169 -8.39 4.08 -20.21
C ASP A 169 -9.14 5.41 -20.38
N LYS A 170 -8.79 6.47 -19.63
CA LYS A 170 -9.46 7.78 -19.65
C LYS A 170 -10.97 7.69 -19.40
N LYS A 171 -11.36 6.92 -18.38
CA LYS A 171 -12.76 6.74 -17.94
C LYS A 171 -13.02 7.50 -16.63
N PRO A 172 -13.12 8.84 -16.65
CA PRO A 172 -13.13 9.67 -15.43
C PRO A 172 -14.35 9.38 -14.56
N VAL A 173 -15.53 9.21 -15.17
CA VAL A 173 -16.77 8.93 -14.44
C VAL A 173 -16.70 7.60 -13.72
N LYS A 174 -16.22 6.54 -14.39
CA LYS A 174 -16.08 5.21 -13.75
C LYS A 174 -15.05 5.25 -12.63
N PHE A 175 -13.95 5.98 -12.80
CA PHE A 175 -12.94 6.15 -11.76
C PHE A 175 -13.49 6.95 -10.57
N LEU A 176 -14.22 8.04 -10.81
CA LEU A 176 -14.88 8.82 -9.75
C LEU A 176 -15.86 7.96 -8.96
N LEU A 177 -16.74 7.21 -9.63
CA LEU A 177 -17.68 6.30 -8.96
C LEU A 177 -16.95 5.27 -8.10
N LEU A 178 -15.84 4.71 -8.60
CA LEU A 178 -15.01 3.76 -7.84
C LEU A 178 -14.35 4.42 -6.63
N CYS A 179 -13.87 5.66 -6.74
CA CYS A 179 -13.36 6.43 -5.61
C CYS A 179 -14.46 6.68 -4.56
N LEU A 180 -15.67 7.05 -4.97
CA LEU A 180 -16.80 7.24 -4.05
C LEU A 180 -17.15 5.95 -3.31
N VAL A 181 -17.16 4.80 -4.01
CA VAL A 181 -17.34 3.49 -3.36
C VAL A 181 -16.20 3.21 -2.38
N ALA A 182 -14.94 3.41 -2.78
CA ALA A 182 -13.79 3.18 -1.91
C ALA A 182 -13.79 4.10 -0.67
N MET A 183 -14.30 5.33 -0.79
CA MET A 183 -14.47 6.24 0.34
C MET A 183 -15.45 5.72 1.39
N THR A 184 -16.40 4.85 1.03
CA THR A 184 -17.27 4.19 2.02
C THR A 184 -16.55 3.13 2.84
N PHE A 185 -15.43 2.59 2.34
CA PHE A 185 -14.55 1.68 3.10
C PHE A 185 -13.53 2.45 3.91
N HIS A 186 -12.97 3.51 3.34
CA HIS A 186 -12.04 4.39 4.01
C HIS A 186 -12.03 5.77 3.35
N SER A 187 -12.50 6.79 4.06
CA SER A 187 -12.69 8.16 3.53
C SER A 187 -11.48 8.78 2.81
N THR A 188 -10.25 8.44 3.23
CA THR A 188 -9.02 8.94 2.60
C THR A 188 -8.77 8.43 1.16
N ALA A 189 -9.60 7.53 0.64
CA ALA A 189 -9.50 7.08 -0.76
C ALA A 189 -9.67 8.21 -1.78
N ILE A 190 -10.30 9.32 -1.37
CA ILE A 190 -10.43 10.54 -2.18
C ILE A 190 -9.07 11.08 -2.66
N ILE A 191 -7.99 10.81 -1.95
CA ILE A 191 -6.64 11.30 -2.29
C ILE A 191 -6.17 10.72 -3.64
N MET A 192 -6.74 9.63 -4.14
CA MET A 192 -6.44 9.12 -5.48
C MET A 192 -7.12 9.90 -6.62
N LEU A 193 -8.14 10.71 -6.33
CA LEU A 193 -8.90 11.41 -7.37
C LEU A 193 -8.03 12.39 -8.20
N PRO A 194 -7.16 13.23 -7.61
CA PRO A 194 -6.25 14.08 -8.35
C PRO A 194 -5.31 13.32 -9.30
N PHE A 195 -4.99 12.05 -9.00
CA PHE A 195 -4.09 11.26 -9.81
C PHE A 195 -4.60 11.01 -11.23
N TYR A 196 -5.93 11.02 -11.42
CA TYR A 196 -6.51 10.95 -12.76
C TYR A 196 -5.97 12.05 -13.67
N PHE A 197 -5.89 13.28 -13.16
CA PHE A 197 -5.40 14.42 -13.91
C PHE A 197 -3.88 14.36 -14.10
N VAL A 198 -3.14 13.98 -13.04
CA VAL A 198 -1.68 13.81 -13.10
C VAL A 198 -1.28 12.78 -14.17
N CYS A 199 -1.95 11.63 -14.22
CA CYS A 199 -1.64 10.57 -15.17
C CYS A 199 -1.98 10.90 -16.63
N ASN A 200 -2.96 11.76 -16.84
CA ASN A 200 -3.44 12.14 -18.17
C ASN A 200 -2.83 13.47 -18.66
N TYR A 201 -2.02 14.12 -17.83
CA TYR A 201 -1.27 15.30 -18.23
C TYR A 201 -0.11 14.91 -19.17
N LYS A 202 -0.09 15.52 -20.35
CA LYS A 202 0.83 15.13 -21.43
C LYS A 202 2.26 15.66 -21.25
N LYS A 203 2.42 16.79 -20.57
CA LYS A 203 3.73 17.43 -20.41
C LYS A 203 4.41 16.85 -19.18
N ASP A 204 5.71 16.58 -19.30
CA ASP A 204 6.55 16.26 -18.15
C ASP A 204 7.44 17.46 -17.81
N TYR A 205 7.79 17.60 -16.53
CA TYR A 205 8.60 18.69 -16.03
C TYR A 205 9.59 18.19 -14.99
N LEU A 206 10.88 18.33 -15.28
CA LEU A 206 11.97 17.84 -14.43
C LEU A 206 11.98 18.50 -13.04
N GLY A 207 11.50 19.74 -12.90
CA GLY A 207 11.44 20.39 -11.58
C GLY A 207 10.42 19.77 -10.62
N LYS A 208 9.58 18.81 -11.06
CA LYS A 208 8.73 18.01 -10.15
C LYS A 208 9.53 17.31 -9.05
N TYR A 209 10.75 16.84 -9.35
CA TYR A 209 11.63 16.22 -8.37
C TYR A 209 12.10 17.25 -7.33
N ILE A 210 12.50 18.44 -7.77
CA ILE A 210 12.96 19.52 -6.89
C ILE A 210 11.82 19.99 -5.98
N ILE A 211 10.62 20.17 -6.54
CA ILE A 211 9.42 20.55 -5.77
C ILE A 211 9.13 19.49 -4.71
N ALA A 212 9.14 18.21 -5.06
CA ALA A 212 8.89 17.13 -4.13
C ALA A 212 9.96 17.05 -3.02
N ILE A 213 11.24 17.13 -3.38
CA ILE A 213 12.35 17.17 -2.41
C ILE A 213 12.19 18.37 -1.47
N GLY A 214 11.93 19.55 -2.01
CA GLY A 214 11.72 20.77 -1.24
C GLY A 214 10.54 20.63 -0.27
N ALA A 215 9.41 20.11 -0.74
CA ALA A 215 8.24 19.86 0.09
C ALA A 215 8.53 18.86 1.22
N SER A 216 9.18 17.73 0.92
CA SER A 216 9.55 16.73 1.93
C SER A 216 10.52 17.29 2.97
N VAL A 217 11.53 18.05 2.55
CA VAL A 217 12.49 18.71 3.46
C VAL A 217 11.77 19.74 4.34
N VAL A 218 10.84 20.53 3.78
CA VAL A 218 10.03 21.46 4.57
C VAL A 218 9.21 20.72 5.63
N PHE A 219 8.54 19.62 5.28
CA PHE A 219 7.79 18.84 6.28
C PHE A 219 8.70 18.23 7.35
N MET A 220 9.87 17.71 6.98
CA MET A 220 10.81 17.13 7.94
C MET A 220 11.39 18.16 8.91
N LEU A 221 11.74 19.36 8.43
CA LEU A 221 12.37 20.41 9.24
C LEU A 221 11.35 21.24 10.05
N PHE A 222 10.16 21.46 9.51
CA PHE A 222 9.16 22.36 10.09
C PHE A 222 7.89 21.63 10.55
N GLY A 223 7.83 20.29 10.47
CA GLY A 223 6.65 19.50 10.80
C GLY A 223 6.08 19.78 12.20
N SER A 224 6.94 19.89 13.21
CA SER A 224 6.54 20.22 14.58
C SER A 224 5.96 21.63 14.73
N LYS A 225 6.42 22.60 13.93
CA LYS A 225 5.86 23.96 13.90
C LYS A 225 4.52 23.97 13.15
N ILE A 226 4.43 23.27 12.02
CA ILE A 226 3.19 23.13 11.25
C ILE A 226 2.11 22.47 12.11
N PHE A 227 2.48 21.48 12.92
CA PHE A 227 1.57 20.77 13.83
C PHE A 227 0.82 21.72 14.78
N GLN A 228 1.46 22.80 15.25
CA GLN A 228 0.84 23.78 16.16
C GLN A 228 -0.37 24.50 15.56
N TYR A 229 -0.48 24.51 14.23
CA TYR A 229 -1.59 25.13 13.50
C TYR A 229 -2.65 24.12 13.05
N ILE A 230 -2.45 22.82 13.31
CA ILE A 230 -3.46 21.80 12.99
C ILE A 230 -4.52 21.80 14.09
N PRO A 231 -5.80 22.10 13.76
CA PRO A 231 -6.87 21.94 14.74
C PRO A 231 -6.97 20.46 15.10
N LEU A 232 -6.62 20.14 16.35
CA LEU A 232 -6.45 18.75 16.78
C LEU A 232 -7.74 17.94 16.66
N GLY A 233 -8.93 18.54 16.77
CA GLY A 233 -10.24 17.90 16.52
C GLY A 233 -10.22 16.36 16.63
N MET A 234 -10.16 15.70 15.47
CA MET A 234 -10.17 14.23 15.35
C MET A 234 -8.80 13.55 15.40
N PHE A 235 -7.73 14.33 15.38
CA PHE A 235 -6.35 13.94 15.58
C PHE A 235 -5.90 14.03 17.05
N SER A 236 -6.78 14.37 17.98
CA SER A 236 -6.49 14.49 19.41
C SER A 236 -5.83 13.22 19.98
N ASN A 237 -6.34 12.05 19.59
CA ASN A 237 -5.78 10.74 19.98
C ASN A 237 -4.38 10.47 19.40
N TYR A 238 -3.94 11.24 18.40
CA TYR A 238 -2.63 11.14 17.76
C TYR A 238 -1.67 12.27 18.19
N ALA A 239 -2.08 13.15 19.11
CA ALA A 239 -1.24 14.28 19.52
C ALA A 239 0.05 13.85 20.25
N ALA A 240 0.05 12.68 20.89
CA ALA A 240 1.21 12.11 21.57
C ALA A 240 2.18 11.38 20.62
N SER A 241 1.73 10.98 19.43
CA SER A 241 2.58 10.34 18.41
C SER A 241 3.23 11.41 17.52
N GLN A 242 4.29 12.04 18.03
CA GLN A 242 5.10 12.95 17.22
C GLN A 242 5.92 12.15 16.20
N GLY A 243 6.02 12.69 14.98
CA GLY A 243 6.45 12.05 13.72
C GLY A 243 7.81 11.34 13.65
N ILE A 244 8.54 11.21 14.76
CA ILE A 244 9.92 10.72 14.84
C ILE A 244 10.05 9.29 14.28
N GLY A 245 9.04 8.44 14.49
CA GLY A 245 9.06 7.04 14.04
C GLY A 245 9.09 6.87 12.52
N SER A 246 8.68 7.89 11.77
CA SER A 246 8.51 7.81 10.30
C SER A 246 9.73 8.30 9.50
N TYR A 247 10.67 9.04 10.12
CA TYR A 247 11.77 9.73 9.41
C TYR A 247 12.67 8.77 8.61
N THR A 248 12.93 7.56 9.10
CA THR A 248 13.75 6.59 8.37
C THR A 248 13.13 6.22 7.02
N PHE A 249 11.81 6.02 6.99
CA PHE A 249 11.11 5.67 5.76
C PHE A 249 10.93 6.87 4.83
N ILE A 250 10.65 8.06 5.38
CA ILE A 250 10.65 9.33 4.62
C ILE A 250 12.01 9.50 3.93
N PHE A 251 13.10 9.36 4.67
CA PHE A 251 14.44 9.51 4.10
C PHE A 251 14.74 8.48 3.00
N LEU A 252 14.33 7.22 3.19
CA LEU A 252 14.45 6.18 2.15
C LEU A 252 13.70 6.58 0.87
N MET A 253 12.44 6.98 0.98
CA MET A 253 11.62 7.37 -0.16
C MET A 253 12.15 8.65 -0.82
N LEU A 254 12.64 9.62 -0.04
CA LEU A 254 13.33 10.81 -0.53
C LEU A 254 14.59 10.44 -1.34
N LEU A 255 15.40 9.51 -0.86
CA LEU A 255 16.57 9.01 -1.62
C LEU A 255 16.14 8.33 -2.93
N ILE A 256 15.04 7.58 -2.94
CA ILE A 256 14.49 6.99 -4.17
C ILE A 256 14.09 8.10 -5.16
N VAL A 257 13.42 9.16 -4.69
CA VAL A 257 13.04 10.31 -5.53
C VAL A 257 14.26 11.06 -6.06
N ILE A 258 15.27 11.31 -5.22
CA ILE A 258 16.54 11.94 -5.63
C ILE A 258 17.25 11.09 -6.69
N ALA A 259 17.42 9.78 -6.44
CA ALA A 259 18.06 8.87 -7.39
C ALA A 259 17.30 8.82 -8.72
N THR A 260 15.96 8.78 -8.67
CA THR A 260 15.12 8.81 -9.86
C THR A 260 15.31 10.11 -10.65
N GLY A 261 15.28 11.26 -9.97
CA GLY A 261 15.48 12.56 -10.62
C GLY A 261 16.87 12.73 -11.24
N LEU A 262 17.92 12.22 -10.58
CA LEU A 262 19.29 12.21 -11.13
C LEU A 262 19.38 11.34 -12.38
N LEU A 263 18.79 10.14 -12.37
CA LEU A 263 18.79 9.21 -13.50
C LEU A 263 17.92 9.69 -14.67
N ASP A 264 16.80 10.36 -14.39
CA ASP A 264 15.95 10.99 -15.41
C ASP A 264 16.67 12.17 -16.07
N LYS A 265 17.24 13.08 -15.27
CA LYS A 265 18.02 14.23 -15.76
C LYS A 265 19.21 13.82 -16.63
N SER A 266 19.86 12.72 -16.28
CA SER A 266 21.02 12.19 -17.00
C SER A 266 20.65 11.22 -18.13
N HIS A 267 19.36 11.03 -18.41
CA HIS A 267 18.83 10.14 -19.44
C HIS A 267 19.21 8.64 -19.30
N TYR A 268 19.71 8.22 -18.13
CA TYR A 268 19.93 6.80 -17.81
C TYR A 268 18.64 6.08 -17.41
N LEU A 269 17.59 6.82 -17.01
CA LEU A 269 16.27 6.25 -16.81
C LEU A 269 15.54 6.16 -18.17
N LYS A 270 15.42 4.93 -18.69
CA LYS A 270 14.79 4.64 -19.99
C LYS A 270 13.26 4.72 -19.89
N ILE A 271 12.70 5.92 -19.74
CA ILE A 271 11.25 6.17 -19.73
C ILE A 271 10.69 5.92 -21.13
N ARG A 272 9.83 4.91 -21.29
CA ARG A 272 9.32 4.49 -22.62
C ARG A 272 8.06 5.21 -23.03
N ASP A 273 7.14 5.39 -22.08
CA ASP A 273 5.79 5.85 -22.36
C ASP A 273 5.17 6.62 -21.18
N GLN A 274 3.90 7.00 -21.31
CA GLN A 274 3.15 7.67 -20.25
C GLN A 274 2.99 6.79 -19.01
N ARG A 275 2.98 5.47 -19.14
CA ARG A 275 2.80 4.55 -18.00
C ARG A 275 4.03 4.57 -17.11
N ASP A 276 5.23 4.56 -17.68
CA ASP A 276 6.48 4.73 -16.94
C ASP A 276 6.51 6.08 -16.20
N ARG A 277 6.06 7.17 -16.86
CA ARG A 277 5.91 8.48 -16.20
C ARG A 277 4.91 8.46 -15.05
N ASN A 278 3.79 7.75 -15.20
CA ASN A 278 2.78 7.64 -14.14
C ASN A 278 3.31 6.88 -12.92
N ILE A 279 4.14 5.84 -13.13
CA ILE A 279 4.82 5.11 -12.03
C ILE A 279 5.75 6.05 -11.26
N ILE A 280 6.52 6.88 -11.96
CA ILE A 280 7.38 7.90 -11.36
C ILE A 280 6.54 8.92 -10.59
N ASN A 281 5.53 9.51 -11.22
CA ASN A 281 4.67 10.54 -10.62
C ASN A 281 3.94 10.01 -9.38
N GLY A 282 3.44 8.77 -9.44
CA GLY A 282 2.83 8.12 -8.28
C GLY A 282 3.83 7.96 -7.13
N THR A 283 5.06 7.54 -7.41
CA THR A 283 6.09 7.41 -6.37
C THR A 283 6.46 8.76 -5.75
N ILE A 284 6.56 9.82 -6.56
CA ILE A 284 6.82 11.18 -6.09
C ILE A 284 5.69 11.68 -5.19
N ILE A 285 4.44 11.48 -5.60
CA ILE A 285 3.27 11.84 -4.78
C ILE A 285 3.27 11.05 -3.47
N SER A 286 3.61 9.76 -3.52
CA SER A 286 3.75 8.93 -2.32
C SER A 286 4.76 9.51 -1.35
N GLU A 287 5.92 9.96 -1.83
CA GLU A 287 6.96 10.57 -0.99
C GLU A 287 6.45 11.84 -0.31
N VAL A 288 5.87 12.78 -1.07
CA VAL A 288 5.36 14.03 -0.50
C VAL A 288 4.27 13.76 0.55
N LEU A 289 3.36 12.81 0.29
CA LEU A 289 2.32 12.44 1.24
C LEU A 289 2.88 11.72 2.47
N ILE A 290 3.87 10.85 2.31
CA ILE A 290 4.55 10.19 3.43
C ILE A 290 5.29 11.21 4.29
N ALA A 291 5.96 12.19 3.67
CA ALA A 291 6.68 13.23 4.40
C ALA A 291 5.78 14.09 5.30
N THR A 292 4.47 14.19 5.01
CA THR A 292 3.51 14.83 5.92
C THR A 292 3.43 14.14 7.29
N SER A 293 3.89 12.89 7.42
CA SER A 293 3.94 12.19 8.70
C SER A 293 4.98 12.75 9.67
N ALA A 294 5.90 13.59 9.20
CA ALA A 294 6.75 14.42 10.06
C ALA A 294 5.94 15.44 10.88
N ILE A 295 4.72 15.76 10.45
CA ILE A 295 3.77 16.58 11.22
C ILE A 295 3.02 15.70 12.24
N LEU A 296 2.48 14.57 11.76
CA LEU A 296 1.65 13.62 12.53
C LEU A 296 1.80 12.22 11.95
N ASP A 297 2.23 11.23 12.74
CA ASP A 297 2.54 9.87 12.23
C ASP A 297 1.40 9.24 11.41
N VAL A 298 0.14 9.46 11.81
CA VAL A 298 -1.04 8.90 11.11
C VAL A 298 -1.14 9.37 9.65
N LEU A 299 -0.59 10.54 9.31
CA LEU A 299 -0.60 11.08 7.95
C LEU A 299 0.28 10.26 6.98
N PHE A 300 1.16 9.41 7.49
CA PHE A 300 1.89 8.43 6.67
C PHE A 300 0.93 7.60 5.79
N ARG A 301 -0.26 7.31 6.33
CA ARG A 301 -1.30 6.52 5.67
C ARG A 301 -1.85 7.20 4.41
N LEU A 302 -1.66 8.50 4.21
CA LEU A 302 -2.07 9.17 2.97
C LEU A 302 -1.23 8.69 1.78
N GLY A 303 0.07 8.42 2.00
CA GLY A 303 0.95 7.93 0.95
C GLY A 303 0.70 6.48 0.54
N TYR A 304 0.00 5.69 1.37
CA TYR A 304 -0.32 4.29 1.07
C TYR A 304 -1.11 4.08 -0.23
N TYR A 305 -1.85 5.08 -0.68
CA TYR A 305 -2.56 5.01 -1.97
C TYR A 305 -1.62 5.07 -3.18
N TYR A 306 -0.39 5.55 -2.99
CA TYR A 306 0.57 5.77 -4.06
C TYR A 306 1.85 4.93 -3.93
N ILE A 307 2.12 4.40 -2.74
CA ILE A 307 3.35 3.64 -2.45
C ILE A 307 3.52 2.39 -3.34
N PHE A 308 2.44 1.86 -3.91
CA PHE A 308 2.50 0.70 -4.82
C PHE A 308 3.19 1.01 -6.15
N PHE A 309 3.20 2.27 -6.58
CA PHE A 309 3.96 2.68 -7.76
C PHE A 309 5.47 2.55 -7.51
N MET A 310 5.94 2.74 -6.28
CA MET A 310 7.35 2.51 -5.91
C MET A 310 7.78 1.05 -6.12
N LEU A 311 6.87 0.10 -5.90
CA LEU A 311 7.13 -1.32 -6.18
C LEU A 311 7.44 -1.60 -7.64
N CYS A 312 6.91 -0.78 -8.56
CA CYS A 312 7.17 -0.87 -10.00
C CYS A 312 8.39 -0.03 -10.40
N LEU A 313 8.61 1.13 -9.75
CA LEU A 313 9.73 2.02 -10.02
C LEU A 313 11.08 1.39 -9.67
N LEU A 314 11.23 0.77 -8.50
CA LEU A 314 12.51 0.19 -8.08
C LEU A 314 13.08 -0.84 -9.09
N PRO A 315 12.28 -1.79 -9.62
CA PRO A 315 12.67 -2.61 -10.76
C PRO A 315 13.17 -1.85 -11.99
N MET A 316 12.54 -0.72 -12.32
CA MET A 316 12.93 0.12 -13.47
C MET A 316 14.30 0.77 -13.22
N LEU A 317 14.55 1.30 -12.02
CA LEU A 317 15.85 1.88 -11.65
C LEU A 317 16.97 0.85 -11.78
N LEU A 318 16.71 -0.42 -11.44
CA LEU A 318 17.71 -1.48 -11.59
C LEU A 318 18.11 -1.77 -13.05
N LYS A 319 17.24 -1.47 -14.02
CA LYS A 319 17.56 -1.62 -15.45
C LYS A 319 18.44 -0.50 -15.99
N SER A 320 18.60 0.60 -15.26
CA SER A 320 19.56 1.65 -15.60
C SER A 320 21.01 1.17 -15.41
N PHE A 321 21.24 0.08 -14.68
CA PHE A 321 22.56 -0.54 -14.53
C PHE A 321 22.79 -1.60 -15.62
N GLU A 322 24.04 -1.74 -16.07
CA GLU A 322 24.41 -2.66 -17.15
C GLU A 322 25.30 -3.84 -16.71
N GLY A 323 25.11 -5.00 -17.34
CA GLY A 323 26.03 -6.15 -17.21
C GLY A 323 26.20 -6.68 -15.79
N LYS A 324 27.45 -6.69 -15.29
CA LYS A 324 27.82 -7.22 -13.96
C LYS A 324 27.32 -6.34 -12.82
N SER A 325 27.31 -5.02 -12.98
CA SER A 325 26.89 -4.09 -11.91
C SER A 325 25.41 -4.29 -11.57
N ALA A 326 24.54 -4.48 -12.56
CA ALA A 326 23.12 -4.77 -12.34
C ALA A 326 22.88 -6.01 -11.46
N LYS A 327 23.68 -7.07 -11.64
CA LYS A 327 23.59 -8.29 -10.82
C LYS A 327 24.03 -8.01 -9.38
N ILE A 328 25.14 -7.30 -9.20
CA ILE A 328 25.67 -6.95 -7.88
C ILE A 328 24.67 -6.08 -7.12
N VAL A 329 24.17 -5.01 -7.74
CA VAL A 329 23.17 -4.11 -7.14
C VAL A 329 21.90 -4.87 -6.77
N LYS A 330 21.43 -5.78 -7.64
CA LYS A 330 20.28 -6.65 -7.33
C LYS A 330 20.54 -7.54 -6.11
N CYS A 331 21.71 -8.16 -6.00
CA CYS A 331 22.08 -8.98 -4.83
C CYS A 331 22.18 -8.15 -3.55
N ILE A 332 22.79 -6.96 -3.62
CA ILE A 332 22.86 -6.02 -2.50
C ILE A 332 21.45 -5.63 -2.06
N LEU A 333 20.56 -5.29 -3.00
CA LEU A 333 19.19 -4.90 -2.69
C LEU A 333 18.43 -6.03 -1.98
N TYR A 334 18.50 -7.27 -2.48
CA TYR A 334 17.91 -8.42 -1.77
C TYR A 334 18.51 -8.61 -0.37
N GLY A 335 19.84 -8.50 -0.24
CA GLY A 335 20.52 -8.59 1.05
C GLY A 335 20.03 -7.53 2.04
N VAL A 336 19.95 -6.27 1.62
CA VAL A 336 19.43 -5.16 2.45
C VAL A 336 17.98 -5.41 2.86
N LEU A 337 17.12 -5.83 1.93
CA LEU A 337 15.70 -6.12 2.22
C LEU A 337 15.54 -7.28 3.20
N LEU A 338 16.34 -8.34 3.09
CA LEU A 338 16.34 -9.47 4.01
C LEU A 338 16.87 -9.09 5.39
N ILE A 339 17.96 -8.31 5.45
CA ILE A 339 18.52 -7.79 6.71
C ILE A 339 17.51 -6.87 7.39
N TYR A 340 16.83 -6.00 6.64
CA TYR A 340 15.77 -5.14 7.16
C TYR A 340 14.63 -5.97 7.76
N ALA A 341 14.11 -6.96 7.02
CA ALA A 341 13.06 -7.84 7.50
C ALA A 341 13.48 -8.65 8.74
N TYR A 342 14.74 -9.08 8.80
CA TYR A 342 15.30 -9.74 9.98
C TYR A 342 15.35 -8.79 11.19
N LYS A 343 15.82 -7.55 10.99
CA LYS A 343 15.92 -6.53 12.06
C LYS A 343 14.58 -6.09 12.60
N LEU A 344 13.51 -6.12 11.80
CA LEU A 344 12.15 -5.85 12.30
C LEU A 344 11.73 -6.84 13.39
N ASN A 345 12.33 -8.04 13.44
CA ASN A 345 12.10 -9.08 14.44
C ASN A 345 10.61 -9.33 14.72
N LEU A 346 9.79 -9.29 13.66
CA LEU A 346 8.34 -9.39 13.79
C LEU A 346 7.94 -10.75 14.34
N GLN A 347 7.09 -10.74 15.37
CA GLN A 347 6.52 -11.96 15.91
C GLN A 347 5.35 -12.45 15.05
N TYR A 348 5.20 -13.77 15.01
CA TYR A 348 4.06 -14.42 14.39
C TYR A 348 3.64 -15.60 15.24
N LYS A 349 2.34 -15.73 15.43
CA LYS A 349 1.69 -16.84 16.12
C LYS A 349 0.55 -17.31 15.22
N PHE A 350 0.39 -18.62 15.10
CA PHE A 350 -0.76 -19.19 14.42
C PHE A 350 -2.00 -19.17 15.32
N CYS A 351 -3.18 -19.17 14.73
CA CYS A 351 -4.46 -19.13 15.45
C CYS A 351 -4.90 -20.45 16.10
N PHE A 352 -4.02 -21.44 16.20
CA PHE A 352 -4.32 -22.78 16.73
C PHE A 352 -3.46 -23.12 17.94
#